data_AF-A0A1Y2PBD1-F1
#
_entry.id   AF-A0A1Y2PBD1-F1
#
_cell.length_a   1.000
_cell.length_b   1.000
_cell.length_c   1.000
_cell.angle_alpha   90.00
_cell.angle_beta   90.00
_cell.angle_gamma   90.00
#
_symmetry.space_group_name_H-M   'P 1'
#
loop_
_entity.id
_entity.type
_entity.pdbx_description
1 polymer ?
#
loop_
_entity_poly.entity_id
_entity_poly.type
_entity_poly.pdbx_seq_one_letter_code
_entity_poly.pdbx_strand_id
1 'polypeptide(L)'
;MLNRKIIVIRNLIFVIVCFITLTSFTTTPSEENKKAKPITVLNNTKLNFPYLQNDFVGFKEALAFKESQGRYSIVNKLGYLGKYQFGKSTLKRFRIYNTQNFLKDPELQEKAFIALCKVNKWILRKDIRRSVGKTINGVKITESGILAAAHLSGAGNVKKYLRSNGSFKFKDAFGTSIESYMKKFAGYDVANIKANKKPVV
;
A
#
# COMPACT_ATOMS: atom_id res chain seq x y z
N MET A 1 7.80 -35.82 -36.33
CA MET A 1 6.83 -35.22 -35.37
C MET A 1 6.41 -36.14 -34.22
N LEU A 2 6.81 -37.43 -34.21
CA LEU A 2 6.38 -38.44 -33.23
C LEU A 2 7.11 -38.35 -31.86
N ASN A 3 8.39 -37.96 -31.85
CA ASN A 3 9.20 -37.92 -30.61
C ASN A 3 8.82 -36.83 -29.60
N ARG A 4 8.23 -35.70 -30.02
CA ARG A 4 7.79 -34.65 -29.08
C ARG A 4 6.54 -35.06 -28.29
N LYS A 5 5.64 -35.85 -28.90
CA LYS A 5 4.43 -36.34 -28.21
C LYS A 5 4.78 -37.40 -27.16
N ILE A 6 5.76 -38.26 -27.43
CA ILE A 6 6.23 -39.30 -26.49
C ILE A 6 6.88 -38.67 -25.25
N ILE A 7 7.65 -37.59 -25.41
CA ILE A 7 8.28 -36.87 -24.29
C ILE A 7 7.23 -36.19 -23.39
N VAL A 8 6.19 -35.58 -23.98
CA VAL A 8 5.10 -34.95 -23.21
C VAL A 8 4.26 -35.99 -22.47
N ILE A 9 3.98 -37.14 -23.08
CA ILE A 9 3.26 -38.25 -22.43
C ILE A 9 4.07 -38.85 -21.27
N ARG A 10 5.40 -39.03 -21.44
CA ARG A 10 6.28 -39.51 -20.38
C ARG A 10 6.34 -38.55 -19.17
N ASN A 11 6.39 -37.25 -19.42
CA ASN A 11 6.40 -36.25 -18.35
C ASN A 11 5.03 -36.12 -17.67
N LEU A 12 3.93 -36.34 -18.38
CA LEU A 12 2.58 -36.34 -17.82
C LEU A 12 2.32 -37.55 -16.91
N ILE A 13 2.82 -38.74 -17.29
CA ILE A 13 2.74 -39.95 -16.47
C ILE A 13 3.54 -39.79 -15.16
N PHE A 14 4.71 -39.13 -15.21
CA PHE A 14 5.52 -38.87 -14.01
C PHE A 14 4.83 -37.91 -13.02
N VAL A 15 4.07 -36.94 -13.50
CA VAL A 15 3.31 -36.00 -12.66
C VAL A 15 2.11 -36.68 -11.98
N ILE A 16 1.46 -37.64 -12.66
CA ILE A 16 0.31 -38.38 -12.11
C ILE A 16 0.76 -39.39 -11.05
N VAL A 17 1.89 -40.08 -11.25
CA VAL A 17 2.43 -41.05 -10.27
C VAL A 17 2.88 -40.34 -8.98
N CYS A 18 3.48 -39.15 -9.06
CA CYS A 18 3.81 -38.34 -7.87
C CYS A 18 2.58 -37.82 -7.10
N PHE A 19 1.40 -37.76 -7.73
CA PHE A 19 0.17 -37.35 -7.05
C PHE A 19 -0.48 -38.51 -6.28
N ILE A 20 -0.31 -39.76 -6.75
CA ILE A 20 -0.88 -40.96 -6.11
C ILE A 20 -0.08 -41.37 -4.86
N THR A 21 1.22 -41.06 -4.78
CA THR A 21 2.03 -41.35 -3.59
C THR A 21 1.85 -40.33 -2.46
N LEU A 22 1.19 -39.18 -2.71
CA LEU A 22 0.96 -38.15 -1.68
C LEU A 22 -0.36 -38.33 -0.90
N THR A 23 -1.30 -39.13 -1.39
CA THR A 23 -2.64 -39.30 -0.77
C THR A 23 -2.73 -40.51 0.18
N SER A 24 -1.64 -41.25 0.38
CA SER A 24 -1.62 -42.46 1.24
C SER A 24 -1.32 -42.20 2.72
N PHE A 25 -1.35 -40.95 3.19
CA PHE A 25 -1.19 -40.62 4.61
C PHE A 25 -2.41 -39.87 5.16
N THR A 26 -3.56 -40.55 5.21
CA THR A 26 -4.62 -40.21 6.16
C THR A 26 -5.16 -41.49 6.79
N THR A 27 -4.45 -42.02 7.77
CA THR A 27 -5.05 -42.93 8.77
C THR A 27 -5.95 -42.09 9.67
N THR A 28 -7.26 -42.32 9.60
CA THR A 28 -8.24 -41.82 10.57
C THR A 28 -7.93 -42.44 11.94
N PRO A 29 -7.66 -41.63 12.98
CA PRO A 29 -7.54 -42.17 14.33
C PRO A 29 -8.95 -42.42 14.90
N SER A 30 -9.14 -43.64 15.40
CA SER A 30 -10.31 -44.09 16.16
C SER A 30 -10.57 -43.20 17.38
N GLU A 31 -11.84 -42.85 17.61
CA GLU A 31 -12.30 -42.11 18.78
C GLU A 31 -12.01 -42.89 20.07
N GLU A 32 -11.02 -42.43 20.83
CA GLU A 32 -10.80 -42.87 22.22
C GLU A 32 -11.41 -41.82 23.17
N ASN A 33 -12.51 -42.19 23.79
CA ASN A 33 -13.27 -41.36 24.72
C ASN A 33 -12.51 -41.19 26.05
N LYS A 34 -11.64 -40.17 26.14
CA LYS A 34 -10.95 -39.79 27.38
C LYS A 34 -11.61 -38.56 27.99
N LYS A 35 -12.29 -38.78 29.11
CA LYS A 35 -12.90 -37.76 29.97
C LYS A 35 -11.84 -36.73 30.40
N ALA A 36 -11.90 -35.52 29.84
CA ALA A 36 -10.96 -34.45 30.16
C ALA A 36 -11.21 -33.89 31.57
N LYS A 37 -10.13 -33.75 32.36
CA LYS A 37 -10.11 -32.94 33.60
C LYS A 37 -10.46 -31.49 33.27
N PRO A 38 -11.12 -30.74 34.17
CA PRO A 38 -11.51 -29.37 33.89
C PRO A 38 -10.26 -28.52 33.73
N ILE A 39 -10.08 -27.97 32.53
CA ILE A 39 -9.03 -27.00 32.23
C ILE A 39 -9.35 -25.74 33.03
N THR A 40 -8.48 -25.39 33.96
CA THR A 40 -8.52 -24.08 34.61
C THR A 40 -8.26 -23.03 33.53
N VAL A 41 -9.32 -22.35 33.10
CA VAL A 41 -9.23 -21.22 32.17
C VAL A 41 -8.46 -20.11 32.87
N LEU A 42 -7.17 -19.96 32.53
CA LEU A 42 -6.40 -18.81 32.98
C LEU A 42 -6.94 -17.59 32.23
N ASN A 43 -7.54 -16.69 33.01
CA ASN A 43 -8.17 -15.47 32.54
C ASN A 43 -7.20 -14.57 31.75
N ASN A 44 -7.55 -14.34 30.49
CA ASN A 44 -7.53 -13.05 29.80
C ASN A 44 -6.26 -12.17 29.93
N THR A 45 -5.10 -12.66 29.49
CA THR A 45 -4.08 -11.75 28.95
C THR A 45 -4.45 -11.43 27.51
N LYS A 46 -5.01 -10.24 27.25
CA LYS A 46 -5.11 -9.68 25.89
C LYS A 46 -3.73 -9.77 25.24
N LEU A 47 -3.56 -10.66 24.29
CA LEU A 47 -2.39 -10.71 23.42
C LEU A 47 -2.32 -9.38 22.67
N ASN A 48 -1.41 -8.50 23.10
CA ASN A 48 -1.19 -7.19 22.50
C ASN A 48 -0.26 -7.37 21.30
N PHE A 49 -0.80 -7.89 20.19
CA PHE A 49 -0.05 -7.94 18.94
C PHE A 49 0.17 -6.51 18.44
N PRO A 50 1.40 -6.14 18.03
CA PRO A 50 1.65 -4.84 17.43
C PRO A 50 0.91 -4.78 16.08
N TYR A 51 -0.26 -4.13 16.08
CA TYR A 51 -0.99 -3.83 14.86
C TYR A 51 -0.90 -2.34 14.57
N LEU A 52 -0.84 -2.05 13.27
CA LEU A 52 -0.77 -0.69 12.78
C LEU A 52 -2.15 -0.04 12.96
N GLN A 53 -2.22 1.04 13.73
CA GLN A 53 -3.47 1.75 13.97
C GLN A 53 -3.89 2.51 12.69
N ASN A 54 -5.17 2.87 12.61
CA ASN A 54 -5.69 3.72 11.51
C ASN A 54 -5.34 5.20 11.75
N ASP A 55 -4.11 5.49 12.15
CA ASP A 55 -3.60 6.84 12.38
C ASP A 55 -2.62 7.25 11.26
N PHE A 56 -1.93 8.38 11.42
CA PHE A 56 -0.99 8.86 10.41
C PHE A 56 0.24 7.95 10.26
N VAL A 57 0.69 7.31 11.35
CA VAL A 57 1.78 6.33 11.26
C VAL A 57 1.32 5.17 10.41
N GLY A 58 0.10 4.68 10.62
CA GLY A 58 -0.46 3.61 9.82
C GLY A 58 -0.66 3.95 8.36
N PHE A 59 -1.17 5.15 8.08
CA PHE A 59 -1.28 5.67 6.72
C PHE A 59 0.08 5.64 6.00
N LYS A 60 1.11 6.17 6.67
CA LYS A 60 2.45 6.31 6.13
C LYS A 60 3.10 4.95 5.86
N GLU A 61 3.03 4.02 6.81
CA GLU A 61 3.62 2.69 6.64
C GLU A 61 2.86 1.83 5.63
N ALA A 62 1.52 1.92 5.58
CA ALA A 62 0.73 1.23 4.55
C ALA A 62 1.07 1.73 3.14
N LEU A 63 1.25 3.05 2.97
CA LEU A 63 1.65 3.65 1.71
C LEU A 63 3.08 3.24 1.34
N ALA A 64 4.03 3.36 2.27
CA ALA A 64 5.41 2.91 2.09
C ALA A 64 5.50 1.44 1.68
N PHE A 65 4.70 0.57 2.30
CA PHE A 65 4.66 -0.84 1.96
C PHE A 65 4.20 -1.05 0.51
N LYS A 66 3.17 -0.32 0.08
CA LYS A 66 2.68 -0.37 -1.31
C LYS A 66 3.71 0.15 -2.32
N GLU A 67 4.46 1.20 -1.98
CA GLU A 67 5.43 1.84 -2.86
C GLU A 67 6.73 1.04 -2.98
N SER A 68 7.26 0.52 -1.88
CA SER A 68 8.63 -0.02 -1.82
C SER A 68 8.83 -1.20 -0.88
N GLN A 69 7.76 -1.69 -0.25
CA GLN A 69 7.83 -2.61 0.90
C GLN A 69 8.64 -2.01 2.08
N GLY A 70 8.66 -0.68 2.20
CA GLY A 70 9.38 0.02 3.28
C GLY A 70 10.87 0.27 3.04
N ARG A 71 11.41 -0.01 1.84
CA ARG A 71 12.86 0.02 1.57
C ARG A 71 13.36 1.43 1.22
N TYR A 72 14.26 1.99 2.03
CA TYR A 72 14.79 3.35 1.85
C TYR A 72 15.77 3.51 0.68
N SER A 73 16.53 2.47 0.32
CA SER A 73 17.66 2.61 -0.60
C SER A 73 17.40 2.06 -2.01
N ILE A 74 16.13 1.87 -2.38
CA ILE A 74 15.79 1.33 -3.71
C ILE A 74 15.50 2.42 -4.73
N VAL A 75 15.73 2.10 -6.00
CA VAL A 75 15.29 2.90 -7.14
C VAL A 75 14.56 1.97 -8.09
N ASN A 76 13.33 2.31 -8.50
CA ASN A 76 12.62 1.49 -9.47
C ASN A 76 13.07 1.78 -10.91
N LYS A 77 12.58 0.99 -11.86
CA LYS A 77 12.91 1.10 -13.30
C LYS A 77 12.58 2.46 -13.93
N LEU A 78 11.73 3.27 -13.30
CA LEU A 78 11.36 4.62 -13.76
C LEU A 78 12.13 5.72 -13.02
N GLY A 79 13.04 5.36 -12.11
CA GLY A 79 13.88 6.31 -11.38
C GLY A 79 13.24 6.92 -10.13
N TYR A 80 12.15 6.33 -9.61
CA TYR A 80 11.56 6.74 -8.33
C TYR A 80 12.35 6.20 -7.14
N LEU A 81 12.47 7.00 -6.08
CA LEU A 81 13.51 6.86 -5.07
C LEU A 81 12.94 6.50 -3.69
N GLY A 82 13.50 5.45 -3.09
CA GLY A 82 13.38 5.11 -1.68
C GLY A 82 12.01 4.66 -1.21
N LYS A 83 11.77 4.81 0.10
CA LYS A 83 10.65 4.20 0.82
C LYS A 83 9.30 4.60 0.25
N TYR A 84 9.20 5.84 -0.22
CA TYR A 84 7.98 6.43 -0.76
C TYR A 84 8.06 6.65 -2.27
N GLN A 85 9.03 6.04 -2.97
CA GLN A 85 9.18 6.12 -4.42
C GLN A 85 9.05 7.57 -4.93
N PHE A 86 9.88 8.48 -4.42
CA PHE A 86 9.84 9.89 -4.79
C PHE A 86 10.36 10.14 -6.21
N GLY A 87 9.66 10.97 -6.96
CA GLY A 87 10.15 11.52 -8.22
C GLY A 87 11.15 12.67 -7.98
N LYS A 88 12.17 12.79 -8.84
CA LYS A 88 13.19 13.85 -8.73
C LYS A 88 12.60 15.26 -8.75
N SER A 89 11.55 15.50 -9.54
CA SER A 89 10.84 16.79 -9.60
C SER A 89 10.14 17.13 -8.27
N THR A 90 9.57 16.13 -7.59
CA THR A 90 8.98 16.29 -6.26
C THR A 90 10.05 16.63 -5.22
N LEU A 91 11.22 15.98 -5.26
CA LEU A 91 12.33 16.30 -4.35
C LEU A 91 12.85 17.72 -4.53
N LYS A 92 12.97 18.20 -5.78
CA LYS A 92 13.37 19.59 -6.08
C LYS A 92 12.45 20.63 -5.43
N ARG A 93 11.16 20.33 -5.25
CA ARG A 93 10.22 21.23 -4.53
C ARG A 93 10.67 21.51 -3.09
N PHE A 94 11.34 20.54 -2.47
CA PHE A 94 11.86 20.64 -1.10
C PHE A 94 13.35 20.97 -1.07
N ARG A 95 13.92 21.45 -2.19
CA ARG A 95 15.36 21.77 -2.32
C ARG A 95 16.28 20.57 -2.09
N ILE A 96 15.78 19.36 -2.32
CA ILE A 96 16.58 18.13 -2.28
C ILE A 96 17.03 17.82 -3.70
N TYR A 97 18.31 18.06 -3.98
CA TYR A 97 18.89 17.89 -5.32
C TYR A 97 19.77 16.63 -5.42
N ASN A 98 20.45 16.26 -4.34
CA ASN A 98 21.32 15.10 -4.30
C ASN A 98 20.52 13.82 -3.99
N THR A 99 20.16 13.07 -5.04
CA THR A 99 19.37 11.84 -4.90
C THR A 99 20.15 10.70 -4.25
N GLN A 100 21.49 10.69 -4.36
CA GLN A 100 22.30 9.65 -3.72
C GLN A 100 22.36 9.85 -2.21
N ASN A 101 22.51 11.10 -1.76
CA ASN A 101 22.40 11.40 -0.34
C ASN A 101 20.99 11.08 0.19
N PHE A 102 19.94 11.45 -0.56
CA PHE A 102 18.56 11.15 -0.20
C PHE A 102 18.29 9.65 0.02
N LEU A 103 18.88 8.75 -0.78
CA LEU A 103 18.72 7.30 -0.62
C LEU A 103 19.46 6.72 0.60
N LYS A 104 20.43 7.44 1.13
CA LYS A 104 21.22 7.06 2.32
C LYS A 104 20.71 7.67 3.61
N ASP A 105 19.75 8.59 3.53
CA ASP A 105 19.21 9.33 4.66
C ASP A 105 17.72 9.02 4.86
N PRO A 106 17.37 7.99 5.65
CA PRO A 106 15.99 7.64 5.97
C PRO A 106 15.20 8.81 6.58
N GLU A 107 15.82 9.59 7.46
CA GLU A 107 15.17 10.70 8.15
C GLU A 107 14.72 11.78 7.15
N LEU A 108 15.57 12.09 6.16
CA LEU A 108 15.23 13.01 5.09
C LEU A 108 14.05 12.52 4.25
N GLN A 109 13.92 11.22 4.00
CA GLN A 109 12.76 10.66 3.28
C GLN A 109 11.47 10.80 4.09
N GLU A 110 11.54 10.55 5.41
CA GLU A 110 10.41 10.72 6.33
C GLU A 110 9.95 12.18 6.39
N LYS A 111 10.89 13.13 6.54
CA LYS A 111 10.60 14.57 6.54
C LYS A 111 10.02 15.02 5.20
N ALA A 112 10.57 14.55 4.07
CA ALA A 112 10.07 14.86 2.74
C ALA A 112 8.64 14.34 2.53
N PHE A 113 8.31 13.15 3.03
CA PHE A 113 6.95 12.61 2.96
C PHE A 113 5.95 13.46 3.74
N ILE A 114 6.29 13.82 4.97
CA ILE A 114 5.45 14.71 5.79
C ILE A 114 5.27 16.07 5.11
N ALA A 115 6.34 16.66 4.58
CA ALA A 115 6.27 17.92 3.84
C ALA A 115 5.39 17.82 2.60
N LEU A 116 5.45 16.70 1.86
CA LEU A 116 4.57 16.44 0.72
C LEU A 116 3.09 16.36 1.15
N CYS A 117 2.77 15.66 2.23
CA CYS A 117 1.42 15.63 2.77
C CYS A 117 0.92 17.04 3.16
N LYS A 118 1.75 17.83 3.85
CA LYS A 118 1.41 19.21 4.27
C LYS A 118 1.10 20.11 3.07
N VAL A 119 1.92 20.08 2.02
CA VAL A 119 1.72 20.91 0.83
C VAL A 119 0.54 20.43 -0.02
N ASN A 120 0.33 19.12 -0.15
CA ASN A 120 -0.83 18.56 -0.84
C ASN A 120 -2.13 18.93 -0.12
N LYS A 121 -2.17 18.82 1.21
CA LYS A 121 -3.31 19.26 2.04
C LYS A 121 -3.60 20.75 1.82
N TRP A 122 -2.57 21.58 1.73
CA TRP A 122 -2.76 23.01 1.42
C TRP A 122 -3.31 23.26 0.01
N ILE A 123 -2.75 22.60 -1.00
CA ILE A 123 -3.18 22.74 -2.41
C ILE A 123 -4.63 22.30 -2.58
N LEU A 124 -5.04 21.23 -1.89
CA LEU A 124 -6.34 20.58 -2.01
C LEU A 124 -7.34 21.01 -0.94
N ARG A 125 -7.02 21.92 -0.02
CA ARG A 125 -7.88 22.28 1.13
C ARG A 125 -9.36 22.54 0.78
N LYS A 126 -9.62 23.23 -0.33
CA LYS A 126 -10.99 23.54 -0.79
C LYS A 126 -11.67 22.28 -1.37
N ASP A 127 -10.90 21.45 -2.05
CA ASP A 127 -11.37 20.21 -2.67
C ASP A 127 -11.62 19.12 -1.62
N ILE A 128 -10.75 19.00 -0.61
CA ILE A 128 -10.96 18.16 0.58
C ILE A 128 -12.28 18.53 1.27
N ARG A 129 -12.45 19.80 1.65
CA ARG A 129 -13.67 20.28 2.33
C ARG A 129 -14.96 19.98 1.54
N ARG A 130 -14.91 20.03 0.21
CA ARG A 130 -16.09 19.78 -0.64
C ARG A 130 -16.36 18.32 -0.94
N SER A 131 -15.37 17.44 -0.77
CA SER A 131 -15.43 16.07 -1.33
C SER A 131 -15.41 14.99 -0.27
N VAL A 132 -14.77 15.21 0.87
CA VAL A 132 -14.76 14.22 1.96
C VAL A 132 -16.19 13.89 2.39
N GLY A 133 -16.46 12.59 2.54
CA GLY A 133 -17.78 12.06 2.87
C GLY A 133 -18.64 11.71 1.65
N LYS A 134 -18.34 12.24 0.46
CA LYS A 134 -19.04 11.87 -0.78
C LYS A 134 -18.61 10.50 -1.29
N THR A 135 -19.43 9.91 -2.13
CA THR A 135 -19.08 8.73 -2.92
C THR A 135 -18.92 9.13 -4.38
N ILE A 136 -17.76 8.85 -4.97
CA ILE A 136 -17.48 9.09 -6.39
C ILE A 136 -17.12 7.76 -7.02
N ASN A 137 -17.85 7.33 -8.07
CA ASN A 137 -17.66 6.04 -8.74
C ASN A 137 -17.58 4.85 -7.76
N GLY A 138 -18.43 4.83 -6.74
CA GLY A 138 -18.46 3.77 -5.72
C GLY A 138 -17.34 3.84 -4.66
N VAL A 139 -16.49 4.88 -4.68
CA VAL A 139 -15.43 5.09 -3.69
C VAL A 139 -15.83 6.19 -2.72
N LYS A 140 -15.90 5.87 -1.41
CA LYS A 140 -16.07 6.87 -0.35
C LYS A 140 -14.80 7.72 -0.24
N ILE A 141 -14.95 9.02 -0.46
CA ILE A 141 -13.84 9.96 -0.43
C ILE A 141 -13.49 10.31 1.01
N THR A 142 -12.22 10.12 1.35
CA THR A 142 -11.63 10.42 2.66
C THR A 142 -10.40 11.31 2.48
N GLU A 143 -10.00 12.00 3.54
CA GLU A 143 -8.81 12.86 3.46
C GLU A 143 -7.53 12.05 3.20
N SER A 144 -7.36 10.91 3.87
CA SER A 144 -6.22 10.01 3.67
C SER A 144 -6.15 9.48 2.23
N GLY A 145 -7.29 9.08 1.65
CA GLY A 145 -7.38 8.67 0.25
C GLY A 145 -6.97 9.79 -0.71
N ILE A 146 -7.39 11.03 -0.43
CA ILE A 146 -7.00 12.21 -1.22
C ILE A 146 -5.49 12.43 -1.15
N LEU A 147 -4.87 12.34 0.04
CA LEU A 147 -3.43 12.53 0.19
C LEU A 147 -2.63 11.42 -0.51
N ALA A 148 -3.06 10.16 -0.42
CA ALA A 148 -2.42 9.05 -1.14
C ALA A 148 -2.54 9.24 -2.66
N ALA A 149 -3.74 9.55 -3.16
CA ALA A 149 -3.91 9.80 -4.60
C ALA A 149 -3.09 11.00 -5.09
N ALA A 150 -2.87 12.01 -4.24
CA ALA A 150 -2.03 13.17 -4.56
C ALA A 150 -0.54 12.83 -4.53
N HIS A 151 -0.12 11.86 -3.70
CA HIS A 151 1.21 11.28 -3.75
C HIS A 151 1.45 10.56 -5.09
N LEU A 152 0.51 9.70 -5.50
CA LEU A 152 0.57 8.94 -6.76
C LEU A 152 0.58 9.84 -8.01
N SER A 153 -0.43 10.71 -8.11
CA SER A 153 -0.78 11.38 -9.38
C SER A 153 -0.49 12.89 -9.37
N GLY A 154 -0.05 13.42 -8.23
CA GLY A 154 0.05 14.86 -7.99
C GLY A 154 -1.29 15.51 -7.66
N ALA A 155 -1.26 16.52 -6.78
CA ALA A 155 -2.46 17.25 -6.35
C ALA A 155 -3.26 17.91 -7.49
N GLY A 156 -2.60 18.25 -8.61
CA GLY A 156 -3.28 18.81 -9.78
C GLY A 156 -4.26 17.83 -10.43
N ASN A 157 -3.87 16.56 -10.59
CA ASN A 157 -4.71 15.52 -11.19
C ASN A 157 -5.83 15.10 -10.23
N VAL A 158 -5.55 15.01 -8.92
CA VAL A 158 -6.58 14.77 -7.91
C VAL A 158 -7.63 15.88 -7.91
N LYS A 159 -7.21 17.14 -8.05
CA LYS A 159 -8.15 18.26 -8.18
C LYS A 159 -9.07 18.10 -9.39
N LYS A 160 -8.54 17.72 -10.55
CA LYS A 160 -9.33 17.48 -11.77
C LYS A 160 -10.34 16.35 -11.52
N TYR A 161 -9.88 15.22 -10.98
CA TYR A 161 -10.72 14.08 -10.62
C TYR A 161 -11.88 14.45 -9.69
N LEU A 162 -11.60 15.13 -8.57
CA LEU A 162 -12.62 15.50 -7.58
C LEU A 162 -13.66 16.47 -8.16
N ARG A 163 -13.21 17.45 -8.97
CA ARG A 163 -14.10 18.47 -9.54
C ARG A 163 -14.94 17.97 -10.70
N SER A 164 -14.46 16.97 -11.42
CA SER A 164 -15.18 16.35 -12.51
C SER A 164 -16.11 15.21 -12.02
N ASN A 165 -16.29 15.07 -10.71
CA ASN A 165 -17.01 13.95 -10.09
C ASN A 165 -16.56 12.57 -10.62
N GLY A 166 -15.23 12.40 -10.78
CA GLY A 166 -14.63 11.13 -11.21
C GLY A 166 -14.65 10.82 -12.70
N SER A 167 -15.17 11.70 -13.56
CA SER A 167 -15.10 11.53 -15.02
C SER A 167 -13.67 11.66 -15.58
N PHE A 168 -12.84 12.56 -15.03
CA PHE A 168 -11.42 12.66 -15.38
C PHE A 168 -10.69 11.40 -14.94
N LYS A 169 -9.99 10.75 -15.89
CA LYS A 169 -9.23 9.53 -15.64
C LYS A 169 -7.72 9.81 -15.69
N PHE A 170 -7.01 9.23 -14.74
CA PHE A 170 -5.55 9.22 -14.67
C PHE A 170 -5.09 7.79 -14.38
N LYS A 171 -4.02 7.37 -15.05
CA LYS A 171 -3.24 6.17 -14.71
C LYS A 171 -1.76 6.55 -14.71
N ASP A 172 -1.02 6.06 -13.73
CA ASP A 172 0.44 6.15 -13.74
C ASP A 172 1.05 5.18 -14.77
N ALA A 173 2.37 5.17 -14.87
CA ALA A 173 3.11 4.28 -15.76
C ALA A 173 2.98 2.78 -15.41
N PHE A 174 2.45 2.44 -14.23
CA PHE A 174 2.16 1.08 -13.78
C PHE A 174 0.66 0.71 -13.91
N GLY A 175 -0.16 1.61 -14.45
CA GLY A 175 -1.61 1.41 -14.62
C GLY A 175 -2.44 1.71 -13.37
N THR A 176 -1.84 2.21 -12.29
CA THR A 176 -2.50 2.58 -11.04
C THR A 176 -3.33 3.84 -11.22
N SER A 177 -4.61 3.79 -10.83
CA SER A 177 -5.52 4.93 -10.92
C SER A 177 -5.66 5.71 -9.60
N ILE A 178 -6.16 6.96 -9.71
CA ILE A 178 -6.57 7.76 -8.55
C ILE A 178 -7.58 7.03 -7.67
N GLU A 179 -8.57 6.39 -8.29
CA GLU A 179 -9.62 5.61 -7.60
C GLU A 179 -9.05 4.48 -6.76
N SER A 180 -8.04 3.78 -7.30
CA SER A 180 -7.36 2.69 -6.59
C SER A 180 -6.72 3.19 -5.29
N TYR A 181 -6.01 4.33 -5.34
CA TYR A 181 -5.37 4.90 -4.14
C TYR A 181 -6.39 5.53 -3.18
N MET A 182 -7.42 6.21 -3.71
CA MET A 182 -8.52 6.73 -2.89
C MET A 182 -9.18 5.62 -2.07
N LYS A 183 -9.44 4.47 -2.70
CA LYS A 183 -10.07 3.30 -2.05
C LYS A 183 -9.12 2.60 -1.09
N LYS A 184 -7.90 2.30 -1.53
CA LYS A 184 -6.93 1.51 -0.76
C LYS A 184 -6.48 2.21 0.52
N PHE A 185 -6.34 3.53 0.49
CA PHE A 185 -5.84 4.32 1.61
C PHE A 185 -6.96 5.11 2.30
N ALA A 186 -8.20 4.66 2.18
CA ALA A 186 -9.32 5.28 2.86
C ALA A 186 -9.32 4.97 4.37
N GLY A 187 -9.76 5.94 5.18
CA GLY A 187 -10.13 5.70 6.58
C GLY A 187 -9.02 5.88 7.62
N TYR A 188 -7.83 6.35 7.23
CA TYR A 188 -6.78 6.70 8.19
C TYR A 188 -7.00 8.11 8.74
N ASP A 189 -6.76 8.31 10.04
CA ASP A 189 -6.72 9.63 10.66
C ASP A 189 -5.41 10.35 10.31
N VAL A 190 -5.55 11.43 9.55
CA VAL A 190 -4.45 12.31 9.12
C VAL A 190 -4.65 13.75 9.62
N ALA A 191 -5.46 13.93 10.67
CA ALA A 191 -5.81 15.25 11.22
C ALA A 191 -4.61 15.97 11.88
N ASN A 192 -3.63 15.22 12.37
CA ASN A 192 -2.38 15.74 12.93
C ASN A 192 -1.51 16.44 11.88
N ILE A 193 -1.62 16.08 10.60
CA ILE A 193 -0.94 16.77 9.51
C ILE A 193 -1.67 18.06 9.18
N LYS A 194 -1.07 19.21 9.52
CA LYS A 194 -1.62 20.53 9.21
C LYS A 194 -1.17 21.00 7.82
N ALA A 195 -2.09 21.64 7.09
CA ALA A 195 -1.80 22.18 5.77
C ALA A 195 -0.71 23.27 5.86
N ASN A 196 0.32 23.19 5.00
CA ASN A 196 1.36 24.22 4.91
C ASN A 196 1.73 24.46 3.45
N LYS A 197 1.72 25.73 3.01
CA LYS A 197 2.06 26.13 1.63
C LYS A 197 3.55 25.94 1.30
N LYS A 198 4.42 26.16 2.28
CA LYS A 198 5.89 26.15 2.14
C LYS A 198 6.51 25.35 3.30
N PRO A 199 6.24 24.04 3.40
CA PRO A 199 6.89 23.22 4.40
C PRO A 199 8.40 23.16 4.10
N VAL A 200 9.20 23.23 5.16
CA VAL A 200 10.65 23.05 5.13
C VAL A 200 10.96 21.60 5.52
N VAL A 201 12.00 21.05 4.91
CA VAL A 201 12.54 19.71 5.13
C VAL A 201 13.96 19.85 5.62
#